data_AF-A0A243GR35-F1
#
_entry.id   AF-A0A243GR35-F1
#
_cell.length_a   1.000
_cell.length_b   1.000
_cell.length_c   1.000
_cell.angle_alpha   90.00
_cell.angle_beta   90.00
_cell.angle_gamma   90.00
#
_symmetry.space_group_name_H-M   'P 1'
#
loop_
_entity.id
_entity.type
_entity.pdbx_description
1 polymer ?
#
loop_
_entity_poly.entity_id
_entity_poly.type
_entity_poly.pdbx_seq_one_letter_code
_entity_poly.pdbx_strand_id
1 'polypeptide(L)' 'MAFKSEEELNKAFEAAKANLAIEGMIITKEMEKINKAKVTGKITHEQFITLADAIARRELT' A
#
# COMPACT_ATOMS: atom_id res chain seq x y z
N MET A 1 7.56 12.33 1.61
CA MET A 1 8.88 11.96 1.06
C MET A 1 8.73 11.69 -0.41
N ALA A 2 9.56 12.28 -1.26
CA ALA A 2 9.65 11.90 -2.67
C ALA A 2 10.74 10.82 -2.79
N PHE A 3 10.34 9.58 -3.07
CA PHE A 3 11.26 8.50 -3.40
C PHE A 3 12.00 8.86 -4.69
N LYS A 4 13.31 8.62 -4.75
CA LYS A 4 14.16 9.01 -5.88
C LYS A 4 14.15 7.99 -7.02
N SER A 5 13.71 6.76 -6.74
CA SER A 5 13.53 5.70 -7.74
C SER A 5 12.45 4.70 -7.32
N GLU A 6 11.98 3.91 -8.30
CA GLU A 6 11.08 2.78 -8.03
C GLU A 6 11.74 1.71 -7.17
N GLU A 7 13.05 1.50 -7.31
CA GLU A 7 13.82 0.57 -6.47
C GLU A 7 13.83 1.01 -5.00
N GLU A 8 14.06 2.30 -4.74
CA GLU A 8 14.03 2.85 -3.38
C GLU A 8 12.64 2.71 -2.75
N LEU A 9 11.59 3.01 -3.52
CA LEU A 9 10.21 2.82 -3.09
C LEU A 9 9.92 1.36 -2.76
N ASN A 10 10.35 0.42 -3.62
CA ASN A 10 10.15 -1.00 -3.40
C ASN A 10 10.86 -1.48 -2.13
N LYS A 11 12.13 -1.08 -1.91
CA LYS A 11 12.86 -1.43 -0.68
C LYS A 11 12.18 -0.91 0.58
N ALA A 12 11.73 0.34 0.57
CA ALA A 12 11.00 0.90 1.70
C ALA A 12 9.66 0.18 1.94
N PHE A 13 8.98 -0.25 0.87
CA PHE A 13 7.75 -0.99 0.97
C PHE A 13 7.95 -2.41 1.51
N GLU A 14 9.00 -3.11 1.09
CA GLU A 14 9.36 -4.42 1.65
C GLU A 14 9.68 -4.32 3.15
N ALA A 15 10.43 -3.30 3.57
CA ALA A 15 10.70 -3.06 4.99
C ALA A 15 9.42 -2.80 5.79
N ALA A 16 8.50 -1.98 5.26
CA ALA A 16 7.22 -1.72 5.91
C ALA A 16 6.34 -2.99 6.01
N LYS A 17 6.29 -3.81 4.95
CA LYS A 17 5.58 -5.09 4.95
C LYS A 17 6.15 -6.06 5.99
N ALA A 18 7.48 -6.17 6.08
CA ALA A 18 8.12 -7.02 7.05
C ALA A 18 7.78 -6.62 8.49
N ASN A 19 7.78 -5.32 8.79
CA ASN A 19 7.39 -4.82 10.11
C ASN A 19 5.93 -5.16 10.45
N LEU A 20 5.00 -4.98 9.51
CA LEU A 20 3.60 -5.32 9.72
C LEU A 20 3.39 -6.84 9.88
N ALA A 21 4.15 -7.65 9.14
CA ALA A 21 4.08 -9.10 9.25
C ALA A 21 4.53 -9.61 10.63
N ILE A 22 5.50 -8.94 11.28
CA ILE A 22 5.90 -9.24 12.67
C ILE A 22 4.71 -9.05 13.63
N GLU A 23 3.85 -8.08 13.37
CA GLU A 23 2.64 -7.80 14.14
C GLU A 23 1.44 -8.66 13.72
N GLY A 24 1.63 -9.63 12.83
CA GLY A 24 0.57 -10.50 12.31
C GLY A 24 -0.31 -9.83 11.25
N MET A 25 0.08 -8.67 10.72
CA MET A 25 -0.66 -7.95 9.68
C MET A 25 -0.04 -8.23 8.30
N ILE A 26 -0.81 -8.86 7.42
CA ILE A 26 -0.37 -9.19 6.06
C ILE A 26 -0.96 -8.16 5.09
N ILE A 27 -0.08 -7.44 4.37
CA ILE A 27 -0.51 -6.58 3.25
C ILE A 27 -0.70 -7.44 2.00
N THR A 28 -1.90 -7.41 1.42
CA THR A 28 -2.18 -8.08 0.14
C THR A 28 -1.53 -7.35 -1.05
N LYS A 29 -1.32 -8.07 -2.16
CA LYS A 29 -0.75 -7.47 -3.38
C LYS A 29 -1.58 -6.32 -3.93
N GLU A 30 -2.91 -6.35 -3.75
CA GLU A 30 -3.80 -5.29 -4.20
C GLU A 30 -3.64 -4.04 -3.32
N MET A 31 -3.57 -4.23 -2.00
CA MET A 31 -3.33 -3.15 -1.04
C MET A 31 -1.93 -2.52 -1.25
N GLU A 32 -0.91 -3.32 -1.55
CA GLU A 32 0.43 -2.84 -1.93
C GLU A 32 0.39 -1.90 -3.14
N LYS A 33 -0.34 -2.27 -4.21
CA LYS A 33 -0.43 -1.45 -5.42
C LYS A 33 -1.02 -0.07 -5.13
N ILE A 34 -2.11 0.01 -4.37
CA ILE A 34 -2.76 1.30 -4.09
C ILE A 34 -1.95 2.15 -3.12
N ASN A 35 -1.22 1.55 -2.17
CA ASN A 35 -0.30 2.28 -1.31
C ASN A 35 0.85 2.91 -2.11
N LYS A 36 1.47 2.15 -3.04
CA LYS A 36 2.51 2.68 -3.93
C LYS A 36 1.97 3.81 -4.82
N ALA A 37 0.77 3.65 -5.37
CA ALA A 37 0.10 4.70 -6.15
C ALA A 37 -0.14 5.97 -5.33
N LYS A 38 -0.57 5.83 -4.06
CA LYS A 38 -0.81 6.98 -3.18
C LYS A 38 0.48 7.70 -2.80
N VAL A 39 1.51 6.94 -2.43
CA VAL A 39 2.83 7.45 -2.04
C VAL A 39 3.51 8.20 -3.19
N THR A 40 3.34 7.73 -4.42
CA THR A 40 3.88 8.37 -5.64
C THR A 40 3.01 9.51 -6.17
N GLY A 41 1.88 9.82 -5.51
CA GLY A 41 0.97 10.89 -5.93
C GLY A 41 0.13 10.58 -7.17
N LYS A 42 0.12 9.32 -7.66
CA LYS A 42 -0.70 8.89 -8.81
C LYS A 42 -2.20 8.91 -8.51
N ILE A 43 -2.58 8.79 -7.24
CA ILE A 43 -3.97 8.88 -6.77
C ILE A 43 -4.10 9.87 -5.61
N THR A 44 -5.27 10.49 -5.51
CA THR A 44 -5.62 11.38 -4.40
C THR A 44 -5.84 10.59 -3.10
N HIS A 45 -5.95 11.30 -1.97
CA HIS A 45 -6.28 10.65 -0.70
C HIS A 45 -7.70 10.06 -0.71
N GLU A 46 -8.66 10.75 -1.31
CA GLU A 46 -10.05 10.29 -1.45
C GLU A 46 -10.16 9.03 -2.33
N GLN A 47 -9.42 9.00 -3.45
CA GLN A 47 -9.33 7.81 -4.30
C GLN A 47 -8.72 6.63 -3.55
N PHE A 48 -7.68 6.87 -2.74
CA PHE A 48 -7.08 5.84 -1.90
C PHE A 48 -8.07 5.26 -0.89
N ILE A 49 -8.83 6.10 -0.17
CA ILE A 49 -9.86 5.66 0.79
C ILE A 49 -10.91 4.79 0.08
N THR A 50 -11.41 5.26 -1.07
CA THR A 50 -12.44 4.54 -1.84
C THR A 50 -11.96 3.17 -2.28
N LEU A 51 -10.74 3.06 -2.80
CA LEU A 51 -10.15 1.79 -3.22
C LEU A 51 -9.89 0.86 -2.04
N ALA A 52 -9.40 1.39 -0.92
CA ALA A 52 -9.13 0.60 0.28
C ALA A 52 -10.42 0.02 0.89
N ASP A 53 -11.50 0.81 0.97
CA ASP A 53 -12.82 0.34 1.44
C ASP A 53 -13.38 -0.76 0.51
N ALA A 54 -13.25 -0.58 -0.81
CA ALA A 54 -13.69 -1.58 -1.79
C ALA A 54 -12.89 -2.90 -1.70
N ILE A 55 -11.59 -2.85 -1.38
CA ILE A 55 -10.79 -4.06 -1.09
C ILE A 55 -11.28 -4.72 0.19
N ALA A 56 -11.40 -3.95 1.28
CA ALA A 56 -11.80 -4.47 2.59
C ALA A 56 -13.16 -5.17 2.54
N ARG A 57 -14.15 -4.60 1.83
CA ARG A 57 -15.49 -5.22 1.69
C ARG A 57 -15.46 -6.55 0.94
N ARG A 58 -14.56 -6.72 -0.04
CA ARG A 58 -14.42 -7.96 -0.81
C ARG A 58 -13.77 -9.07 0.00
N GLU A 59 -12.86 -8.73 0.92
CA GLU A 59 -12.20 -9.71 1.78
C GLU A 59 -13.10 -10.21 2.92
N LEU A 60 -14.22 -9.51 3.20
CA LEU A 60 -15.22 -9.90 4.20
C LEU A 60 -16.32 -10.83 3.67
N THR A 61 -16.38 -11.04 2.34
CA THR A 61 -17.35 -11.91 1.66
C THR A 61 -16.70 -13.20 1.18
#